data_AF-A0A6Y2X2R0-F1
#
_entry.id   AF-A0A6Y2X2R0-F1
#
_cell.length_a   1.000
_cell.length_b   1.000
_cell.length_c   1.000
_cell.angle_alpha   90.00
_cell.angle_beta   90.00
_cell.angle_gamma   90.00
#
_symmetry.space_group_name_H-M   'P 1'
#
loop_
_entity.id
_entity.type
_entity.pdbx_description
1 polymer ?
#
loop_
_entity_poly.entity_id
_entity_poly.type
_entity_poly.pdbx_seq_one_letter_code
_entity_poly.pdbx_strand_id
1 'polypeptide(L)' 'NHRSSPSLKGDELELYLDNLLDFLTVLVGTGEVSDFIYYPDTPENDSPEGALNEVIKWRKSQGLPLFKDS' A
#
# COMPACT_ATOMS: atom_id res chain seq x y z
N ASN A 1 -15.08 -12.23 -4.63
CA ASN A 1 -14.07 -12.27 -5.70
C ASN A 1 -12.69 -12.45 -5.09
N HIS A 2 -12.28 -13.70 -4.82
CA HIS A 2 -10.88 -14.00 -4.57
C HIS A 2 -10.15 -13.90 -5.90
N ARG A 3 -9.35 -12.85 -6.10
CA ARG A 3 -8.34 -12.86 -7.17
C ARG A 3 -7.47 -14.08 -6.89
N SER A 4 -7.45 -15.05 -7.81
CA SER A 4 -6.49 -16.14 -7.77
C SER A 4 -5.10 -15.50 -7.73
N SER A 5 -4.37 -15.69 -6.64
CA SER A 5 -2.96 -15.28 -6.58
C SER A 5 -2.25 -16.00 -7.74
N PRO A 6 -1.68 -15.27 -8.71
CA PRO A 6 -0.95 -15.93 -9.78
C PRO A 6 0.21 -16.71 -9.15
N SER A 7 0.50 -17.91 -9.66
CA SER A 7 1.56 -18.79 -9.13
C SER A 7 2.96 -18.30 -9.55
N LEU A 8 3.21 -17.01 -9.40
CA LEU A 8 4.48 -16.35 -9.75
C LEU A 8 5.55 -16.73 -8.72
N LYS A 9 6.80 -16.81 -9.17
CA LYS A 9 7.96 -17.15 -8.33
C LYS A 9 9.21 -16.42 -8.83
N GLY A 10 10.19 -16.24 -7.94
CA GLY A 10 11.47 -15.59 -8.27
C GLY A 10 11.27 -14.21 -8.89
N ASP A 11 12.07 -13.90 -9.89
CA ASP A 11 12.08 -12.62 -10.62
C ASP A 11 10.69 -12.19 -11.12
N GLU A 12 9.83 -13.15 -11.51
CA GLU A 12 8.49 -12.84 -12.01
C GLU A 12 7.55 -12.38 -10.88
N LEU A 13 7.73 -12.91 -9.68
CA LEU A 13 7.01 -12.44 -8.49
C LEU A 13 7.53 -11.07 -8.05
N GLU A 14 8.85 -10.87 -8.06
CA GLU A 14 9.47 -9.59 -7.71
C GLU A 14 8.98 -8.47 -8.64
N LEU A 15 9.04 -8.66 -9.95
CA LEU A 15 8.52 -7.69 -10.92
C LEU A 15 7.03 -7.42 -10.73
N TYR A 16 6.24 -8.43 -10.38
CA TYR A 16 4.81 -8.23 -10.12
C TYR A 16 4.57 -7.38 -8.86
N LEU A 17 5.31 -7.63 -7.79
CA LEU A 17 5.21 -6.85 -6.55
C LEU A 17 5.70 -5.41 -6.75
N ASP A 18 6.79 -5.20 -7.49
CA ASP A 18 7.30 -3.87 -7.84
C ASP A 18 6.25 -3.06 -8.62
N ASN A 19 5.64 -3.67 -9.65
CA ASN A 19 4.58 -3.02 -10.43
C ASN A 19 3.34 -2.66 -9.58
N LEU A 20 3.01 -3.49 -8.58
CA LEU A 20 1.93 -3.17 -7.65
C LEU A 20 2.30 -1.99 -6.74
N LEU A 21 3.53 -1.94 -6.25
CA LEU A 21 4.00 -0.84 -5.42
C LEU A 21 4.05 0.48 -6.20
N ASP A 22 4.48 0.45 -7.45
CA ASP A 22 4.46 1.60 -8.36
C ASP A 22 3.03 2.11 -8.57
N PHE A 23 2.08 1.19 -8.78
CA PHE A 23 0.67 1.55 -8.89
C PHE A 23 0.14 2.20 -7.60
N LEU A 24 0.49 1.66 -6.43
CA LEU A 24 0.11 2.25 -5.14
C LEU A 24 0.74 3.63 -4.93
N THR A 25 1.99 3.82 -5.33
CA THR A 25 2.70 5.11 -5.27
C THR A 25 1.96 6.18 -6.05
N VAL A 26 1.52 5.86 -7.28
CA VAL A 26 0.72 6.78 -8.11
C VAL A 26 -0.67 7.00 -7.52
N LEU A 27 -1.34 5.94 -7.05
CA LEU A 27 -2.70 6.03 -6.51
C LEU A 27 -2.76 6.87 -5.22
N VAL A 28 -1.83 6.65 -4.30
CA VAL A 28 -1.76 7.37 -3.02
C VAL A 28 -1.15 8.76 -3.22
N GLY A 29 -0.27 8.92 -4.22
CA GLY A 29 0.36 10.19 -4.57
C GLY A 29 1.65 10.49 -3.78
N THR A 30 2.27 9.46 -3.20
CA THR A 30 3.55 9.57 -2.47
C THR A 30 4.32 8.25 -2.50
N GLY A 31 5.66 8.34 -2.50
CA GLY A 31 6.55 7.18 -2.36
C GLY A 31 6.61 6.62 -0.93
N GLU A 32 6.16 7.37 0.07
CA GLU A 32 6.07 6.93 1.48
C GLU A 32 5.12 5.73 1.66
N VAL A 33 4.28 5.43 0.66
CA VAL A 33 3.44 4.22 0.68
C VAL A 33 4.25 2.93 0.85
N SER A 34 5.49 2.92 0.37
CA SER A 34 6.41 1.79 0.59
C SER A 34 6.74 1.63 2.07
N ASP A 35 7.00 2.73 2.78
CA ASP A 35 7.30 2.71 4.21
C ASP A 35 6.09 2.27 5.03
N PHE A 36 4.87 2.67 4.64
CA PHE A 36 3.64 2.25 5.31
C PHE A 36 3.39 0.73 5.23
N ILE A 37 4.00 0.04 4.26
CA ILE A 37 3.87 -1.41 4.05
C ILE A 37 5.04 -2.17 4.68
N TYR A 38 6.28 -1.76 4.40
CA TYR A 38 7.47 -2.52 4.80
C TYR A 38 8.02 -2.15 6.17
N TYR A 39 7.69 -0.95 6.67
CA TYR A 39 8.24 -0.40 7.91
C TYR A 39 7.11 0.13 8.83
N PRO A 40 6.17 -0.73 9.24
CA PRO A 40 5.11 -0.31 10.16
C PRO A 40 5.70 0.09 11.52
N ASP A 41 5.13 1.16 12.11
CA ASP A 41 5.58 1.70 13.41
C ASP A 41 5.54 0.66 14.54
N THR A 42 4.58 -0.26 14.48
CA THR A 42 4.45 -1.36 15.44
C THR A 42 4.11 -2.67 14.73
N PRO A 43 4.42 -3.83 15.33
CA PRO A 43 4.07 -5.14 14.75
C PRO A 43 2.56 -5.33 14.54
N GLU A 44 1.71 -4.69 15.35
CA GLU A 44 0.25 -4.75 15.19
C GLU A 44 -0.23 -3.99 13.94
N ASN A 45 0.54 -3.01 13.48
CA ASN A 45 0.28 -2.26 12.26
C ASN A 45 0.81 -2.97 11.00
N ASP A 46 1.52 -4.09 11.13
CA ASP A 46 1.94 -4.96 10.01
C ASP A 46 0.74 -5.74 9.44
N SER A 47 -0.21 -4.98 8.90
CA SER A 47 -1.47 -5.48 8.33
C SER A 47 -1.95 -4.55 7.22
N PRO A 48 -2.80 -5.04 6.29
CA PRO A 48 -3.43 -4.19 5.28
C PRO A 48 -4.20 -3.01 5.89
N GLU A 49 -4.88 -3.22 7.01
CA GLU A 49 -5.61 -2.18 7.74
C GLU A 49 -4.67 -1.13 8.36
N GLY A 50 -3.51 -1.55 8.87
CA GLY A 50 -2.48 -0.66 9.38
C GLY A 50 -1.92 0.26 8.29
N ALA A 51 -1.49 -0.31 7.16
CA ALA A 51 -1.03 0.46 6.01
C ALA A 51 -2.09 1.44 5.48
N LEU A 52 -3.36 1.00 5.40
CA LEU A 52 -4.46 1.87 4.98
C LEU A 52 -4.68 3.06 5.94
N ASN A 53 -4.56 2.83 7.25
CA ASN A 53 -4.67 3.89 8.24
C ASN A 53 -3.56 4.93 8.09
N GLU A 54 -2.32 4.52 7.81
CA GLU A 54 -1.22 5.46 7.55
C GLU A 54 -1.45 6.27 6.27
N VAL A 55 -1.94 5.65 5.21
CA VAL A 55 -2.36 6.37 3.99
C VAL A 55 -3.42 7.42 4.31
N ILE A 56 -4.44 7.08 5.10
CA ILE A 56 -5.50 8.03 5.49
C ILE A 56 -4.94 9.16 6.34
N LYS A 57 -4.10 8.88 7.34
CA LYS A 57 -3.45 9.89 8.19
C LYS A 57 -2.61 10.86 7.35
N TRP A 58 -1.79 10.32 6.45
CA TRP A 58 -0.97 11.11 5.55
C TRP A 58 -1.81 12.00 4.63
N ARG A 59 -2.83 11.44 3.95
CA ARG A 59 -3.69 12.24 3.06
C ARG A 59 -4.44 13.34 3.81
N LYS A 60 -4.90 13.06 5.03
CA LYS A 60 -5.50 14.07 5.93
C LYS A 60 -4.51 15.18 6.27
N SER A 61 -3.26 14.86 6.59
CA SER A 61 -2.23 15.85 6.94
C SER A 61 -1.87 16.76 5.76
N GLN A 62 -1.99 16.25 4.53
CA GLN A 62 -1.79 17.01 3.29
C GLN A 62 -3.04 17.78 2.82
N GLY A 63 -4.20 17.61 3.45
CA GLY A 63 -5.47 18.20 3.01
C GLY A 63 -6.00 17.61 1.69
N LEU A 64 -5.61 16.38 1.35
CA LEU A 64 -6.02 15.71 0.11
C LEU A 64 -7.36 14.94 0.30
N PRO A 65 -8.13 14.73 -0.78
CA PRO A 65 -9.35 13.92 -0.72
C PRO A 65 -9.07 12.50 -0.21
N LEU A 66 -9.96 11.95 0.60
CA LEU A 66 -9.84 10.60 1.13
C LEU A 66 -10.51 9.57 0.22
N PHE A 67 -10.49 8.30 0.65
CA PHE A 67 -11.27 7.26 -0.01
C PHE A 67 -12.75 7.60 0.02
N LYS A 68 -13.47 7.04 -0.95
CA LYS A 68 -14.92 7.13 -0.99
C LYS A 68 -15.49 6.58 0.33
N ASP A 69 -16.44 7.30 0.92
CA ASP A 69 -17.11 6.96 2.18
C ASP A 69 -16.23 7.05 3.47
N SER A 70 -15.04 7.66 3.40
CA SER A 70 -14.14 7.93 4.55
C SER A 70 -14.28 9.33 5.16
#